data_AF-A0A1A8BJ69-F1
#
_entry.id   AF-A0A1A8BJ69-F1
#
_cell.length_a   1.000
_cell.length_b   1.000
_cell.length_c   1.000
_cell.angle_alpha   90.00
_cell.angle_beta   90.00
_cell.angle_gamma   90.00
#
_symmetry.space_group_name_H-M   'P 1'
#
loop_
_entity.id
_entity.type
_entity.pdbx_description
1 polymer ?
#
loop_
_entity_poly.entity_id
_entity_poly.type
_entity_poly.pdbx_seq_one_letter_code
_entity_poly.pdbx_strand_id
1 'polypeptide(L)'
;TDSLLGGRNPDNPSLISNQSRFSRWGVICNSLDDYNRLVTLCNGTNEGLIQRGVMERANTSLPTMTDVRSCLGIRDFDSPPYFTNSSFSFRNALEGYEKPDGELDDTVNNLHNLVHSLLNGTSSLSHSAANDPIFLVLHAFTDAIFDEWMRRFVPSNSTFPDEMAPIGHNRDYNMVPFFPPITNEE
;
A
#
# COMPACT_ATOMS: atom_id res chain seq x y z
N THR A 1 -9.58 17.08 4.91
CA THR A 1 -9.92 18.45 5.39
C THR A 1 -8.82 18.94 6.31
N ASP A 2 -8.73 20.25 6.56
CA ASP A 2 -7.68 20.82 7.40
C ASP A 2 -7.79 20.45 8.90
N SER A 3 -8.97 20.02 9.34
CA SER A 3 -9.18 19.46 10.68
C SER A 3 -8.58 18.05 10.88
N LEU A 4 -8.27 17.35 9.79
CA LEU A 4 -7.74 15.98 9.80
C LEU A 4 -6.42 15.93 9.03
N LEU A 5 -6.38 15.23 7.90
CA LEU A 5 -5.16 14.96 7.13
C LEU A 5 -4.78 16.07 6.13
N GLY A 6 -5.44 17.23 6.20
CA GLY A 6 -5.27 18.35 5.28
C GLY A 6 -6.30 18.38 4.15
N GLY A 7 -6.76 19.57 3.79
CA GLY A 7 -7.56 19.83 2.60
C GLY A 7 -6.68 20.09 1.37
N ARG A 8 -7.33 20.27 0.21
CA ARG A 8 -6.67 20.69 -1.03
C ARG A 8 -6.29 22.17 -0.93
N ASN A 9 -5.08 22.53 -1.36
CA ASN A 9 -4.68 23.93 -1.43
C ASN A 9 -5.45 24.64 -2.58
N PRO A 10 -6.02 25.83 -2.34
CA PRO A 10 -6.82 26.55 -3.34
C PRO A 10 -5.98 27.11 -4.50
N ASP A 11 -4.70 27.43 -4.26
CA ASP A 11 -3.81 28.06 -5.24
C ASP A 11 -3.02 27.02 -6.05
N ASN A 12 -2.64 25.90 -5.40
CA ASN A 12 -2.00 24.78 -6.07
C ASN A 12 -2.73 23.47 -5.72
N PRO A 13 -3.57 22.96 -6.63
CA PRO A 13 -4.40 21.80 -6.35
C PRO A 13 -3.64 20.49 -6.09
N SER A 14 -2.33 20.44 -6.37
CA SER A 14 -1.42 19.33 -6.07
C SER A 14 -0.82 19.40 -4.67
N LEU A 15 -1.06 20.46 -3.91
CA LEU A 15 -0.52 20.67 -2.56
C LEU A 15 -1.60 20.55 -1.49
N ILE A 16 -1.14 20.28 -0.27
CA ILE A 16 -1.97 20.35 0.93
C ILE A 16 -2.21 21.83 1.30
N SER A 17 -3.44 22.15 1.70
CA SER A 17 -3.83 23.48 2.19
C SER A 17 -2.88 23.99 3.27
N ASN A 18 -2.51 25.28 3.16
CA ASN A 18 -1.60 25.96 4.08
C ASN A 18 -2.14 26.05 5.53
N GLN A 19 -3.44 25.78 5.73
CA GLN A 19 -4.04 25.72 7.07
C GLN A 19 -3.74 24.40 7.78
N SER A 20 -3.40 23.34 7.02
CA SER A 20 -2.97 22.06 7.57
C SER A 20 -1.51 22.09 8.01
N ARG A 21 -1.19 21.49 9.15
CA ARG A 21 0.21 21.31 9.59
C ARG A 21 1.04 20.45 8.63
N PHE A 22 0.38 19.53 7.90
CA PHE A 22 1.03 18.65 6.94
C PHE A 22 1.53 19.38 5.68
N SER A 23 1.06 20.60 5.40
CA SER A 23 1.60 21.43 4.31
C SER A 23 3.08 21.81 4.47
N ARG A 24 3.62 21.67 5.69
CA ARG A 24 5.02 22.01 6.02
C ARG A 24 5.92 20.78 6.08
N TRP A 25 5.36 19.58 5.91
CA TRP A 25 6.15 18.36 5.96
C TRP A 25 7.04 18.27 4.72
N GLY A 26 8.33 18.03 4.97
CA GLY A 26 9.29 17.68 3.95
C GLY A 26 9.21 16.20 3.63
N VAL A 27 9.18 15.86 2.36
CA VAL A 27 9.30 14.48 1.87
C VAL A 27 10.77 14.09 1.90
N ILE A 28 11.05 12.84 2.26
CA ILE A 28 12.36 12.21 2.14
C ILE A 28 12.29 11.03 1.17
N CYS A 29 13.45 10.60 0.68
CA CYS A 29 13.61 9.39 -0.12
C CYS A 29 12.91 9.40 -1.49
N ASN A 30 12.66 10.57 -2.07
CA ASN A 30 11.98 10.77 -3.34
C ASN A 30 12.93 10.92 -4.55
N SER A 31 14.23 11.16 -4.35
CA SER A 31 15.25 11.27 -5.41
C SER A 31 15.78 9.90 -5.89
N LEU A 32 14.88 8.97 -6.22
CA LEU A 32 15.23 7.57 -6.52
C LEU A 32 16.24 7.43 -7.67
N ASP A 33 16.12 8.25 -8.72
CA ASP A 33 17.04 8.25 -9.87
C ASP A 33 18.48 8.58 -9.44
N ASP A 34 18.66 9.53 -8.53
CA ASP A 34 19.98 9.90 -8.02
C ASP A 34 20.55 8.83 -7.10
N TYR A 35 19.74 8.24 -6.22
CA TYR A 35 20.17 7.13 -5.37
C TYR A 35 20.65 5.94 -6.18
N ASN A 36 19.91 5.58 -7.24
CA ASN A 36 20.27 4.49 -8.14
C ASN A 36 21.53 4.82 -8.96
N ARG A 37 21.61 6.02 -9.53
CA ARG A 37 22.75 6.46 -10.35
C ARG A 37 24.04 6.59 -9.55
N LEU A 38 23.96 7.08 -8.32
CA LEU A 38 25.10 7.33 -7.44
C LEU A 38 25.40 6.15 -6.51
N VAL A 39 24.54 5.13 -6.48
CA VAL A 39 24.61 3.98 -5.57
C VAL A 39 24.66 4.45 -4.10
N THR A 40 23.73 5.34 -3.75
CA THR A 40 23.58 5.88 -2.40
C THR A 40 22.22 5.50 -1.81
N LEU A 41 22.10 5.55 -0.49
CA LEU A 41 20.83 5.38 0.20
C LEU A 41 20.21 6.74 0.52
N CYS A 42 18.89 6.75 0.73
CA CYS A 42 18.20 7.90 1.28
C CYS A 42 18.84 8.36 2.58
N ASN A 43 19.14 9.65 2.68
CA ASN A 43 19.85 10.25 3.80
C ASN A 43 18.93 11.07 4.74
N GLY A 44 17.62 11.07 4.48
CA GLY A 44 16.63 11.82 5.27
C GLY A 44 16.64 13.34 5.06
N THR A 45 17.36 13.85 4.04
CA THR A 45 17.29 15.26 3.67
C THR A 45 15.94 15.56 3.01
N ASN A 46 15.38 16.75 3.26
CA ASN A 46 14.14 17.18 2.66
C ASN A 46 14.28 17.36 1.13
N GLU A 47 13.40 16.71 0.38
CA GLU A 47 13.38 16.65 -1.09
C GLU A 47 12.09 17.25 -1.69
N GLY A 48 11.34 18.02 -0.90
CA GLY A 48 10.16 18.75 -1.37
C GLY A 48 8.95 18.61 -0.45
N LEU A 49 7.82 19.12 -0.89
CA LEU A 49 6.55 19.04 -0.15
C LEU A 49 5.74 17.82 -0.60
N ILE A 50 4.89 17.32 0.30
CA ILE A 50 3.91 16.29 -0.03
C ILE A 50 3.03 16.76 -1.19
N GLN A 51 2.93 15.92 -2.22
CA GLN A 51 2.07 16.13 -3.37
C GLN A 51 0.83 15.23 -3.26
N ARG A 52 -0.35 15.82 -3.50
CA ARG A 52 -1.64 15.13 -3.64
C ARG A 52 -2.37 15.71 -4.83
N GLY A 53 -2.44 14.96 -5.91
CA GLY A 53 -3.14 15.35 -7.12
C GLY A 53 -4.38 14.52 -7.33
N VAL A 54 -5.25 14.39 -6.30
CA VAL A 54 -6.42 13.48 -6.30
C VAL A 54 -7.05 13.44 -7.69
N MET A 55 -6.95 12.28 -8.34
CA MET A 55 -7.33 12.17 -9.74
C MET A 55 -8.81 12.54 -9.88
N GLU A 56 -9.08 13.66 -10.54
CA GLU A 56 -10.40 13.94 -11.13
C GLU A 56 -10.59 13.10 -12.40
N ARG A 57 -10.26 11.80 -12.36
CA ARG A 57 -10.76 10.88 -13.38
C ARG A 57 -12.23 10.66 -13.05
N ALA A 58 -13.10 11.17 -13.91
CA ALA A 58 -14.56 11.15 -13.76
C ALA A 58 -15.17 9.75 -13.49
N ASN A 59 -14.40 8.66 -13.64
CA ASN A 59 -14.86 7.27 -13.52
C ASN A 59 -14.09 6.42 -12.49
N THR A 60 -13.25 6.99 -11.62
CA THR A 60 -12.53 6.19 -10.61
C THR A 60 -13.03 6.53 -9.20
N SER A 61 -13.74 5.59 -8.58
CA SER A 61 -14.21 5.69 -7.19
C SER A 61 -13.26 4.95 -6.24
N LEU A 62 -13.31 5.31 -4.97
CA LEU A 62 -12.71 4.48 -3.90
C LEU A 62 -13.33 3.06 -3.92
N PRO A 63 -12.61 2.06 -3.37
CA PRO A 63 -13.17 0.73 -3.17
C PRO A 63 -14.47 0.77 -2.37
N THR A 64 -15.38 -0.15 -2.68
CA THR A 64 -16.67 -0.30 -2.03
C THR A 64 -16.61 -1.32 -0.90
N MET A 65 -17.62 -1.31 -0.03
CA MET A 65 -17.79 -2.38 0.97
C MET A 65 -18.10 -3.74 0.34
N THR A 66 -18.57 -3.78 -0.91
CA THR A 66 -18.74 -5.04 -1.65
C THR A 66 -17.37 -5.62 -1.99
N ASP A 67 -16.43 -4.79 -2.45
CA ASP A 67 -15.06 -5.23 -2.75
C ASP A 67 -14.39 -5.83 -1.50
N VAL A 68 -14.50 -5.16 -0.35
CA VAL A 68 -13.98 -5.69 0.93
C VAL A 68 -14.63 -7.02 1.30
N ARG A 69 -15.95 -7.17 1.14
CA ARG A 69 -16.66 -8.41 1.46
C ARG A 69 -16.28 -9.57 0.53
N SER A 70 -16.09 -9.29 -0.76
CA SER A 70 -15.62 -10.29 -1.72
C SER A 70 -14.21 -10.76 -1.36
N CYS A 71 -13.31 -9.84 -1.02
CA CYS A 71 -11.94 -10.15 -0.64
C CYS A 71 -11.90 -11.03 0.63
N LEU A 72 -12.72 -10.70 1.63
CA LEU A 72 -12.91 -11.51 2.85
C LEU A 72 -13.57 -12.88 2.60
N GLY A 73 -13.97 -13.20 1.37
CA GLY A 73 -14.47 -14.51 0.96
C GLY A 73 -13.38 -15.46 0.48
N ILE A 74 -12.18 -14.96 0.19
CA ILE A 74 -11.04 -15.75 -0.31
C ILE A 74 -10.42 -16.50 0.88
N ARG A 75 -10.22 -17.82 0.73
CA ARG A 75 -9.82 -18.70 1.85
C ARG A 75 -8.32 -18.79 2.03
N ASP A 76 -7.58 -18.88 0.94
CA ASP A 76 -6.15 -19.11 0.97
C ASP A 76 -5.43 -17.78 1.14
N PHE A 77 -4.43 -17.73 2.03
CA PHE A 77 -3.64 -16.51 2.26
C PHE A 77 -3.02 -16.03 0.95
N ASP A 78 -2.32 -16.95 0.29
CA ASP A 78 -1.69 -16.74 -0.99
C ASP A 78 -1.68 -18.03 -1.81
N SER A 79 -1.33 -17.91 -3.08
CA SER A 79 -1.25 -19.01 -4.05
C SER A 79 0.01 -18.86 -4.92
N PRO A 80 0.59 -19.96 -5.43
CA PRO A 80 1.68 -19.89 -6.40
C PRO A 80 1.31 -19.01 -7.60
N PRO A 81 2.22 -18.15 -8.09
CA PRO A 81 3.65 -18.11 -7.79
C PRO A 81 4.04 -17.17 -6.62
N TYR A 82 3.09 -16.82 -5.75
CA TYR A 82 3.29 -15.93 -4.58
C TYR A 82 3.78 -14.55 -4.99
N PHE A 83 3.18 -14.02 -6.06
CA PHE A 83 3.57 -12.76 -6.67
C PHE A 83 2.34 -11.95 -7.08
N THR A 84 2.56 -10.84 -7.78
CA THR A 84 1.48 -9.92 -8.20
C THR A 84 0.52 -10.54 -9.21
N ASN A 85 0.86 -11.69 -9.80
CA ASN A 85 0.02 -12.46 -10.72
C ASN A 85 -0.55 -13.76 -10.11
N SER A 86 -0.53 -13.87 -8.78
CA SER A 86 -1.25 -14.94 -8.08
C SER A 86 -2.76 -14.79 -8.25
N SER A 87 -3.48 -15.91 -8.37
CA SER A 87 -4.95 -15.93 -8.46
C SER A 87 -5.58 -16.59 -7.25
N PHE A 88 -6.77 -16.17 -6.88
CA PHE A 88 -7.48 -16.66 -5.69
C PHE A 88 -6.64 -16.51 -4.41
N SER A 89 -5.90 -15.41 -4.31
CA SER A 89 -4.96 -15.12 -3.22
C SER A 89 -5.50 -13.95 -2.40
N PHE A 90 -5.84 -14.20 -1.13
CA PHE A 90 -6.33 -13.11 -0.28
C PHE A 90 -5.35 -11.94 -0.22
N ARG A 91 -4.05 -12.25 -0.09
CA ARG A 91 -2.94 -11.29 -0.11
C ARG A 91 -2.95 -10.47 -1.40
N ASN A 92 -3.02 -11.11 -2.57
CA ASN A 92 -2.99 -10.43 -3.86
C ASN A 92 -4.25 -9.57 -4.13
N ALA A 93 -5.42 -10.08 -3.75
CA ALA A 93 -6.69 -9.37 -3.85
C ALA A 93 -6.73 -8.13 -2.94
N LEU A 94 -6.34 -8.27 -1.67
CA LEU A 94 -6.31 -7.17 -0.71
C LEU A 94 -5.28 -6.10 -1.10
N GLU A 95 -4.09 -6.53 -1.51
CA GLU A 95 -3.04 -5.66 -2.03
C GLU A 95 -3.52 -4.88 -3.27
N GLY A 96 -4.36 -5.53 -4.09
CA GLY A 96 -5.10 -4.89 -5.17
C GLY A 96 -4.56 -5.15 -6.57
N TYR A 97 -3.87 -6.27 -6.76
CA TYR A 97 -3.35 -6.70 -8.07
C TYR A 97 -4.31 -7.63 -8.83
N GLU A 98 -5.35 -8.13 -8.17
CA GLU A 98 -6.41 -8.91 -8.79
C GLU A 98 -7.80 -8.39 -8.40
N LYS A 99 -8.85 -8.98 -8.99
CA LYS A 99 -10.21 -8.63 -8.61
C LYS A 99 -10.47 -9.00 -7.13
N PRO A 100 -11.39 -8.30 -6.45
CA PRO A 100 -11.69 -8.61 -5.05
C PRO A 100 -12.26 -10.01 -4.80
N ASP A 101 -12.71 -10.73 -5.83
CA ASP A 101 -13.15 -12.12 -5.72
C ASP A 101 -12.03 -13.14 -5.99
N GLY A 102 -10.81 -12.68 -6.27
CA GLY A 102 -9.65 -13.54 -6.54
C GLY A 102 -9.50 -13.93 -8.01
N GLU A 103 -10.29 -13.39 -8.92
CA GLU A 103 -10.03 -13.61 -10.35
C GLU A 103 -8.88 -12.71 -10.84
N LEU A 104 -7.89 -13.34 -11.48
CA LEU A 104 -6.76 -12.63 -12.07
C LEU A 104 -7.22 -11.75 -13.24
N ASP A 105 -6.79 -10.50 -13.22
CA ASP A 105 -6.96 -9.55 -14.30
C ASP A 105 -5.83 -8.50 -14.20
N ASP A 106 -4.85 -8.60 -15.11
CA ASP A 106 -3.64 -7.76 -15.10
C ASP A 106 -3.92 -6.25 -15.28
N THR A 107 -5.16 -5.88 -15.60
CA THR A 107 -5.58 -4.48 -15.74
C THR A 107 -6.20 -3.93 -14.46
N VAL A 108 -6.46 -4.77 -13.47
CA VAL A 108 -7.14 -4.40 -12.24
C VAL A 108 -6.19 -3.69 -11.29
N ASN A 109 -6.76 -2.67 -10.67
CA ASN A 109 -6.18 -1.95 -9.56
C ASN A 109 -7.32 -1.71 -8.57
N ASN A 110 -7.29 -2.38 -7.42
CA ASN A 110 -8.38 -2.33 -6.45
C ASN A 110 -7.85 -2.14 -5.02
N LEU A 111 -8.74 -2.06 -4.04
CA LEU A 111 -8.47 -2.03 -2.61
C LEU A 111 -7.26 -1.15 -2.26
N HIS A 112 -6.19 -1.72 -1.70
CA HIS A 112 -5.01 -0.98 -1.26
C HIS A 112 -4.35 -0.17 -2.39
N ASN A 113 -4.01 -0.81 -3.52
CA ASN A 113 -3.35 -0.15 -4.64
C ASN A 113 -4.21 0.96 -5.27
N LEU A 114 -5.54 0.78 -5.29
CA LEU A 114 -6.45 1.78 -5.84
C LEU A 114 -6.47 3.05 -5.00
N VAL A 115 -6.48 2.93 -3.68
CA VAL A 115 -6.44 4.10 -2.79
C VAL A 115 -5.12 4.85 -2.94
N HIS A 116 -3.98 4.14 -2.98
CA HIS A 116 -2.68 4.74 -3.27
C HIS A 116 -2.69 5.50 -4.61
N SER A 117 -3.24 4.87 -5.66
CA SER A 117 -3.30 5.44 -7.00
C SER A 117 -4.20 6.68 -7.08
N LEU A 118 -5.34 6.68 -6.39
CA LEU A 118 -6.30 7.79 -6.36
C LEU A 118 -5.73 9.06 -5.73
N LEU A 119 -4.78 8.94 -4.79
CA LEU A 119 -4.11 10.07 -4.17
C LEU A 119 -3.16 10.80 -5.14
N ASN A 120 -2.65 10.08 -6.16
CA ASN A 120 -1.89 10.59 -7.30
C ASN A 120 -0.86 11.67 -6.94
N GLY A 121 0.23 11.23 -6.34
CA GLY A 121 1.27 12.11 -5.80
C GLY A 121 2.25 11.33 -4.96
N THR A 122 2.67 11.88 -3.83
CA THR A 122 3.64 11.23 -2.93
C THR A 122 3.16 9.85 -2.49
N SER A 123 1.86 9.73 -2.16
CA SER A 123 1.27 8.46 -1.73
C SER A 123 1.14 7.39 -2.82
N SER A 124 1.23 7.73 -4.11
CA SER A 124 1.07 6.77 -5.21
C SER A 124 2.37 6.09 -5.63
N LEU A 125 3.48 6.39 -4.94
CA LEU A 125 4.81 5.86 -5.24
C LEU A 125 5.31 5.03 -4.06
N SER A 126 5.60 3.74 -4.28
CA SER A 126 5.96 2.81 -3.18
C SER A 126 7.16 3.29 -2.36
N HIS A 127 8.14 3.95 -2.98
CA HIS A 127 9.34 4.44 -2.29
C HIS A 127 9.11 5.68 -1.42
N SER A 128 8.03 6.44 -1.64
CA SER A 128 7.77 7.69 -0.92
C SER A 128 6.40 7.76 -0.25
N ALA A 129 5.56 6.74 -0.40
CA ALA A 129 4.16 6.78 0.05
C ALA A 129 4.00 7.09 1.54
N ALA A 130 4.86 6.53 2.39
CA ALA A 130 4.85 6.74 3.83
C ALA A 130 5.14 8.19 4.28
N ASN A 131 5.60 9.06 3.38
CA ASN A 131 5.74 10.49 3.68
C ASN A 131 4.37 11.20 3.79
N ASP A 132 3.32 10.68 3.15
CA ASP A 132 1.96 11.21 3.30
C ASP A 132 1.29 10.57 4.52
N PRO A 133 0.79 11.34 5.51
CA PRO A 133 0.14 10.78 6.69
C PRO A 133 -1.13 9.96 6.40
N ILE A 134 -1.71 10.05 5.20
CA ILE A 134 -2.80 9.16 4.77
C ILE A 134 -2.34 7.69 4.77
N PHE A 135 -1.06 7.41 4.51
CA PHE A 135 -0.47 6.07 4.55
C PHE A 135 -0.83 5.31 5.82
N LEU A 136 -0.72 5.97 6.98
CA LEU A 136 -1.01 5.35 8.28
C LEU A 136 -2.46 4.89 8.39
N VAL A 137 -3.40 5.74 7.97
CA VAL A 137 -4.84 5.42 8.08
C VAL A 137 -5.23 4.36 7.05
N LEU A 138 -4.65 4.43 5.85
CA LEU A 138 -4.84 3.41 4.81
C LEU A 138 -4.35 2.04 5.27
N HIS A 139 -3.10 1.94 5.73
CA HIS A 139 -2.54 0.66 6.17
C HIS A 139 -3.17 0.14 7.46
N ALA A 140 -3.63 1.00 8.37
CA ALA A 140 -4.43 0.55 9.52
C ALA A 140 -5.77 -0.08 9.11
N PHE A 141 -6.39 0.42 8.04
CA PHE A 141 -7.61 -0.19 7.50
C PHE A 141 -7.32 -1.48 6.73
N THR A 142 -6.25 -1.54 5.95
CA THR A 142 -5.77 -2.77 5.30
C THR A 142 -5.47 -3.86 6.34
N ASP A 143 -4.79 -3.50 7.42
CA ASP A 143 -4.49 -4.39 8.56
C ASP A 143 -5.77 -4.87 9.26
N ALA A 144 -6.77 -4.00 9.46
CA ALA A 144 -8.05 -4.42 10.01
C ALA A 144 -8.80 -5.44 9.13
N ILE A 145 -8.67 -5.36 7.81
CA ILE A 145 -9.22 -6.38 6.89
C ILE A 145 -8.42 -7.69 7.02
N PHE A 146 -7.10 -7.61 7.15
CA PHE A 146 -6.24 -8.78 7.38
C PHE A 146 -6.56 -9.48 8.71
N ASP A 147 -6.71 -8.74 9.81
CA ASP A 147 -7.08 -9.29 11.12
C ASP A 147 -8.46 -9.99 11.06
N GLU A 148 -9.46 -9.36 10.42
CA GLU A 148 -10.77 -9.98 10.23
C GLU A 148 -10.69 -11.27 9.41
N TRP A 149 -9.84 -11.30 8.37
CA TRP A 149 -9.61 -12.51 7.58
C TRP A 149 -8.94 -13.62 8.41
N MET A 150 -7.90 -13.29 9.19
CA MET A 150 -7.21 -14.21 10.10
C MET A 150 -8.19 -14.84 11.10
N ARG A 151 -9.10 -14.04 11.66
CA ARG A 151 -10.15 -14.51 12.58
C ARG A 151 -11.16 -15.45 11.92
N ARG A 152 -11.42 -15.30 10.63
CA ARG A 152 -12.40 -16.12 9.89
C ARG A 152 -11.86 -17.48 9.49
N PHE A 153 -10.64 -17.53 8.97
CA PHE A 153 -10.14 -18.73 8.30
C PHE A 153 -9.10 -19.49 9.11
N VAL A 154 -8.34 -18.83 10.00
CA VAL A 154 -7.18 -19.43 10.69
C VAL A 154 -6.34 -20.21 9.67
N PRO A 155 -5.68 -19.52 8.73
CA PRO A 155 -5.13 -20.13 7.53
C PRO A 155 -4.11 -21.21 7.87
N SER A 156 -4.09 -22.27 7.06
CA SER A 156 -3.02 -23.26 7.18
C SER A 156 -1.71 -22.66 6.71
N ASN A 157 -0.63 -23.06 7.38
CA ASN A 157 0.75 -22.74 7.01
C ASN A 157 1.08 -23.06 5.54
N SER A 158 0.33 -23.97 4.89
CA SER A 158 0.52 -24.32 3.48
C SER A 158 0.20 -23.20 2.49
N THR A 159 -0.51 -22.15 2.91
CA THR A 159 -0.88 -21.01 2.05
C THR A 159 0.07 -19.81 2.21
N PHE A 160 1.01 -19.88 3.16
CA PHE A 160 2.13 -18.95 3.31
C PHE A 160 3.46 -19.72 3.12
N PRO A 161 4.09 -19.64 1.95
CA PRO A 161 5.22 -20.50 1.59
C PRO A 161 6.47 -20.33 2.48
N ASP A 162 7.03 -21.47 2.87
CA ASP A 162 8.33 -21.59 3.55
C ASP A 162 9.50 -21.27 2.58
N GLU A 163 9.29 -21.53 1.28
CA GLU A 163 10.28 -21.39 0.22
C GLU A 163 9.64 -21.04 -1.14
N MET A 164 10.48 -20.65 -2.10
CA MET A 164 10.09 -20.28 -3.47
C MET A 164 9.21 -19.03 -3.60
N ALA A 165 8.94 -18.31 -2.51
CA ALA A 165 8.43 -16.94 -2.61
C ALA A 165 9.52 -16.01 -3.16
N PRO A 166 9.15 -14.81 -3.67
CA PRO A 166 10.12 -13.76 -3.92
C PRO A 166 11.01 -13.49 -2.70
N ILE A 167 12.26 -13.06 -2.95
CA ILE A 167 13.21 -12.77 -1.87
C ILE A 167 12.59 -11.80 -0.84
N GLY A 168 12.66 -12.15 0.45
CA GLY A 168 12.04 -11.39 1.53
C GLY A 168 10.64 -11.86 1.94
N HIS A 169 9.97 -12.69 1.13
CA HIS A 169 8.56 -13.07 1.33
C HIS A 169 8.36 -14.52 1.80
N ASN A 170 9.42 -15.30 2.05
CA ASN A 170 9.24 -16.60 2.70
C ASN A 170 8.74 -16.39 4.14
N ARG A 171 7.90 -17.30 4.63
CA ARG A 171 7.30 -17.20 5.99
C ARG A 171 8.33 -16.91 7.08
N ASP A 172 9.45 -17.63 7.07
CA ASP A 172 10.45 -17.54 8.14
C ASP A 172 11.51 -16.44 7.85
N TYR A 173 11.29 -15.61 6.83
CA TYR A 173 12.20 -14.51 6.49
C TYR A 173 12.04 -13.36 7.49
N ASN A 174 13.15 -12.80 7.97
CA ASN A 174 13.11 -11.61 8.81
C ASN A 174 12.68 -10.39 7.98
N MET A 175 11.57 -9.75 8.35
CA MET A 175 11.05 -8.59 7.66
C MET A 175 12.09 -7.46 7.64
N VAL A 176 12.58 -7.14 6.44
CA VAL A 176 13.63 -6.14 6.25
C VAL A 176 13.02 -4.74 6.34
N PRO A 177 13.64 -3.76 7.03
CA PRO A 177 14.89 -3.82 7.80
C PRO A 177 14.64 -3.74 9.32
N PHE A 178 13.59 -4.39 9.84
CA PHE A 178 13.23 -4.23 11.26
C PHE A 178 14.31 -4.77 12.20
N PHE A 179 14.41 -4.11 13.36
CA PHE A 179 15.33 -4.48 14.43
C PHE A 179 14.63 -4.33 15.80
N PRO A 180 14.64 -5.34 16.68
CA PRO A 180 15.26 -6.66 16.50
C PRO A 180 14.63 -7.46 15.34
N PRO A 181 15.30 -8.51 14.83
CA PRO A 181 14.75 -9.35 13.79
C PRO A 181 13.39 -9.93 14.20
N ILE A 182 12.43 -9.88 13.29
CA ILE A 182 11.06 -10.38 13.42
C ILE A 182 10.72 -11.07 12.10
N THR A 183 10.20 -12.30 12.15
CA THR A 183 9.82 -13.04 10.94
C THR A 183 8.43 -12.62 10.45
N ASN A 184 8.02 -13.07 9.26
CA ASN A 184 6.63 -12.85 8.83
C ASN A 184 5.61 -13.73 9.60
N GLU A 185 6.06 -14.77 10.29
CA GLU A 185 5.20 -15.67 11.08
C GLU A 185 4.77 -15.05 12.43
N GLU A 186 5.59 -14.17 12.99
CA GLU A 186 5.39 -13.55 14.31
C GLU A 186 4.45 -12.34 14.28
#